data_AF-A0A2M6WRD6-F1
#
_entry.id   AF-A0A2M6WRD6-F1
#
_cell.length_a   1.000
_cell.length_b   1.000
_cell.length_c   1.000
_cell.angle_alpha   90.00
_cell.angle_beta   90.00
_cell.angle_gamma   90.00
#
_symmetry.space_group_name_H-M   'P 1'
#
loop_
_entity.id
_entity.type
_entity.pdbx_description
1 polymer ?
#
loop_
_entity_poly.entity_id
_entity_poly.type
_entity_poly.pdbx_seq_one_letter_code
_entity_poly.pdbx_strand_id
1 'polypeptide(L)'
;MYQEKLIISGNRIELYKYEAPVKSGVKRKKKRIVKRRTQEQVIEQVKKSEESNFEMEVMRYSSLRRTRARITRLINSNEDLQTFITLTFKENITDLREANKIFKKFILRLKYSHKNLKYLAVPEFQQRGAFHYHVLVNIEYLDNSKLADIWQQGFVMINKVKHINNLGLYVSKYICKKFV
;
A
#
# COMPACT_ATOMS: atom_id res chain seq x y z
N MET A 1 -3.26 -27.31 -13.20
CA MET A 1 -2.43 -27.39 -11.98
C MET A 1 -1.02 -26.96 -12.37
N TYR A 2 -0.28 -26.27 -11.53
CA TYR A 2 1.09 -25.85 -11.83
C TYR A 2 2.00 -26.06 -10.62
N GLN A 3 3.26 -26.38 -10.86
CA GLN A 3 4.27 -26.55 -9.81
C GLN A 3 5.33 -25.45 -9.85
N GLU A 4 5.40 -24.73 -10.97
CA GLU A 4 6.25 -23.57 -11.14
C GLU A 4 5.41 -22.35 -11.52
N LYS A 5 5.82 -21.19 -11.03
CA LYS A 5 5.20 -19.91 -11.36
C LYS A 5 6.26 -18.87 -11.62
N LEU A 6 6.24 -18.31 -12.82
CA LEU A 6 7.06 -17.19 -13.22
C LEU A 6 6.26 -15.88 -13.05
N ILE A 7 6.90 -14.85 -12.48
CA ILE A 7 6.36 -13.49 -12.41
C ILE A 7 7.42 -12.54 -12.94
N ILE A 8 7.03 -11.71 -13.91
CA ILE A 8 7.90 -10.69 -14.49
C ILE A 8 7.36 -9.32 -14.04
N SER A 9 8.21 -8.49 -13.45
CA SER A 9 7.88 -7.13 -13.01
C SER A 9 9.00 -6.18 -13.41
N GLY A 10 8.84 -5.51 -14.55
CA GLY A 10 9.90 -4.71 -15.17
C GLY A 10 11.11 -5.60 -15.46
N ASN A 11 12.29 -5.16 -15.04
CA ASN A 11 13.54 -5.90 -15.19
C ASN A 11 13.75 -7.04 -14.18
N ARG A 12 12.77 -7.32 -13.29
CA ARG A 12 12.86 -8.37 -12.27
C ARG A 12 12.03 -9.59 -12.64
N ILE A 13 12.65 -10.77 -12.54
CA ILE A 13 12.01 -12.07 -12.74
C ILE A 13 11.99 -12.83 -11.41
N GLU A 14 10.82 -13.34 -11.03
CA GLU A 14 10.63 -14.18 -9.83
C GLU A 14 10.14 -15.56 -10.26
N LEU A 15 10.92 -16.60 -9.96
CA LEU A 15 10.57 -18.00 -10.16
C LEU A 15 10.19 -18.63 -8.82
N TYR A 16 8.95 -19.12 -8.72
CA TYR A 16 8.46 -19.89 -7.58
C TYR A 16 8.37 -21.35 -7.96
N LYS A 17 9.03 -22.23 -7.20
CA LYS A 17 8.85 -23.68 -7.25
C LYS A 17 8.08 -24.11 -6.01
N TYR A 18 7.00 -24.85 -6.20
CA TYR A 18 6.15 -25.34 -5.10
C TYR A 18 6.42 -26.82 -4.86
N GLU A 19 6.55 -27.21 -3.60
CA GLU A 19 6.70 -28.60 -3.20
C GLU A 19 5.48 -29.42 -3.61
N ALA A 20 4.28 -28.89 -3.38
CA ALA A 20 3.02 -29.47 -3.80
C ALA A 20 2.40 -28.70 -4.98
N PRO A 21 1.78 -29.39 -5.95
CA PRO A 21 1.19 -28.74 -7.11
C PRO A 21 0.02 -27.82 -6.73
N VAL A 22 -0.02 -26.62 -7.33
CA VAL A 22 -1.03 -25.59 -7.06
C VAL A 22 -2.18 -25.70 -8.07
N LYS A 23 -3.41 -25.77 -7.56
CA LYS A 23 -4.61 -25.78 -8.41
C LYS A 23 -4.84 -24.40 -9.02
N SER A 24 -4.79 -24.30 -10.35
CA SER A 24 -5.17 -23.11 -11.14
C SER A 24 -6.56 -23.29 -11.75
N GLY A 25 -7.23 -22.18 -12.09
CA GLY A 25 -8.50 -22.20 -12.85
C GLY A 25 -9.75 -22.55 -12.03
N VAL A 26 -9.62 -22.89 -10.75
CA VAL A 26 -10.78 -23.18 -9.89
C VAL A 26 -11.44 -21.88 -9.48
N LYS A 27 -12.64 -21.59 -10.01
CA LYS A 27 -13.50 -20.52 -9.48
C LYS A 27 -13.81 -20.87 -8.02
N ARG A 28 -13.34 -20.04 -7.07
CA ARG A 28 -13.77 -20.16 -5.68
C ARG A 28 -15.29 -20.07 -5.66
N LYS A 29 -15.97 -21.10 -5.13
CA LYS A 29 -17.41 -20.98 -4.80
C LYS A 29 -17.56 -19.69 -3.99
N LYS A 30 -18.43 -18.78 -4.43
CA LYS A 30 -18.75 -17.57 -3.66
C LYS A 30 -19.10 -18.04 -2.25
N LYS A 31 -18.27 -17.70 -1.25
CA LYS A 31 -18.66 -17.95 0.14
C LYS A 31 -20.02 -17.26 0.32
N ARG A 32 -21.01 -17.97 0.88
CA ARG A 32 -22.26 -17.34 1.32
C ARG A 32 -21.88 -16.08 2.08
N ILE A 33 -22.53 -14.95 1.80
CA ILE A 33 -22.35 -13.72 2.56
C ILE A 33 -22.85 -14.04 3.97
N VAL A 34 -21.93 -14.50 4.84
CA VAL A 34 -22.20 -14.59 6.27
C VAL A 34 -22.30 -13.15 6.74
N LYS A 35 -23.38 -12.80 7.46
CA LYS A 35 -23.56 -11.47 8.07
C LYS A 35 -22.22 -11.07 8.71
N ARG A 36 -21.75 -9.85 8.43
CA ARG A 36 -20.55 -9.28 9.07
C ARG A 36 -20.74 -9.43 10.58
N ARG A 37 -19.84 -10.17 11.24
CA ARG A 37 -19.78 -10.25 12.71
C ARG A 37 -19.64 -8.83 13.26
N THR A 38 -20.31 -8.52 14.35
CA THR A 38 -20.13 -7.21 15.01
C THR A 38 -18.73 -7.14 15.62
N GLN A 39 -18.27 -5.92 15.87
CA GLN A 39 -16.95 -5.70 16.45
C GLN A 39 -16.82 -6.36 17.82
N GLU A 40 -17.89 -6.40 18.64
CA GLU A 40 -17.86 -7.11 19.93
C GLU A 40 -17.72 -8.62 19.76
N GLN A 41 -18.42 -9.23 18.79
CA GLN A 41 -18.37 -10.68 18.54
C GLN A 41 -16.99 -11.15 18.08
N VAL A 42 -16.26 -10.32 17.33
CA VAL A 42 -14.88 -10.62 16.93
C VAL A 42 -13.95 -10.48 18.13
N ILE A 43 -14.11 -9.44 18.94
CA ILE A 43 -13.28 -9.21 20.13
C ILE A 43 -13.47 -10.33 21.17
N GLU A 44 -14.69 -10.81 21.38
CA GLU A 44 -14.97 -11.87 22.35
C GLU A 44 -14.38 -13.23 21.92
N GLN A 45 -14.40 -13.55 20.62
CA GLN A 45 -13.75 -14.75 20.08
C GLN A 45 -12.22 -14.69 20.22
N VAL A 46 -11.64 -13.53 19.94
CA VAL A 46 -10.18 -13.34 19.98
C VAL A 46 -9.66 -13.38 21.41
N LYS A 47 -10.45 -12.91 22.39
CA LYS A 47 -10.13 -13.03 23.82
C LYS A 47 -10.17 -14.46 24.36
N LYS A 48 -10.88 -15.38 23.70
CA LYS A 48 -11.16 -16.74 24.21
C LYS A 48 -10.16 -17.82 23.77
N SER A 49 -9.21 -17.54 22.88
CA SER A 49 -8.29 -18.58 22.39
C SER A 49 -6.89 -18.06 22.09
N GLU A 50 -5.88 -18.62 22.75
CA GLU A 50 -4.45 -18.38 22.45
C GLU A 50 -4.09 -18.80 21.01
N GLU A 51 -4.71 -19.88 20.52
CA GLU A 51 -4.61 -20.32 19.11
C GLU A 51 -5.13 -19.25 18.13
N SER A 52 -6.17 -18.48 18.49
CA SER A 52 -6.70 -17.42 17.62
C SER A 52 -5.76 -16.22 17.50
N ASN A 53 -4.94 -15.95 18.51
CA ASN A 53 -3.92 -14.91 18.43
C ASN A 53 -2.81 -15.33 17.47
N PHE A 54 -2.34 -16.58 17.56
CA PHE A 54 -1.34 -17.14 16.64
C PHE A 54 -1.86 -17.19 15.20
N GLU A 55 -3.07 -17.71 14.97
CA GLU A 55 -3.68 -17.72 13.63
C GLU A 55 -3.84 -16.30 13.07
N MET A 56 -4.27 -15.35 13.90
CA MET A 56 -4.41 -13.96 13.49
C MET A 56 -3.06 -13.35 13.11
N GLU A 57 -2.01 -13.63 13.87
CA GLU A 57 -0.66 -13.15 13.62
C GLU A 57 -0.08 -13.74 12.33
N VAL A 58 -0.24 -15.05 12.11
CA VAL A 58 0.13 -15.73 10.86
C VAL A 58 -0.67 -15.15 9.66
N MET A 59 -1.96 -14.88 9.84
CA MET A 59 -2.80 -14.24 8.83
C MET A 59 -2.36 -12.79 8.53
N ARG A 60 -1.98 -12.02 9.54
CA ARG A 60 -1.43 -10.67 9.39
C ARG A 60 -0.10 -10.72 8.64
N TYR A 61 0.84 -11.56 9.09
CA TYR A 61 2.15 -11.72 8.46
C TYR A 61 2.03 -12.12 6.99
N SER A 62 1.22 -13.13 6.67
CA SER A 62 0.99 -13.58 5.29
C SER A 62 0.34 -12.49 4.43
N SER A 63 -0.57 -11.69 5.00
CA SER A 63 -1.20 -10.57 4.31
C SER A 63 -0.21 -9.43 4.03
N LEU A 64 0.63 -9.07 5.00
CA LEU A 64 1.70 -8.10 4.83
C LEU A 64 2.71 -8.54 3.79
N ARG A 65 3.13 -9.82 3.81
CA ARG A 65 4.03 -10.39 2.79
C ARG A 65 3.46 -10.25 1.38
N ARG A 66 2.16 -10.55 1.21
CA ARG A 66 1.46 -10.38 -0.07
C ARG A 66 1.38 -8.92 -0.50
N THR A 67 1.05 -8.02 0.42
CA THR A 67 0.98 -6.57 0.15
C THR A 67 2.34 -6.01 -0.25
N ARG A 68 3.41 -6.35 0.49
CA ARG A 68 4.79 -5.97 0.17
C ARG A 68 5.17 -6.44 -1.23
N ALA A 69 5.00 -7.73 -1.53
CA ALA A 69 5.30 -8.28 -2.85
C ALA A 69 4.50 -7.57 -3.97
N ARG A 70 3.22 -7.26 -3.73
CA ARG A 70 2.39 -6.52 -4.69
C ARG A 70 2.91 -5.10 -4.93
N ILE A 71 3.21 -4.36 -3.88
CA ILE A 71 3.75 -3.00 -3.97
C ILE A 71 5.09 -3.02 -4.71
N THR A 72 6.00 -3.92 -4.32
CA THR A 72 7.30 -4.07 -4.98
C THR A 72 7.17 -4.36 -6.47
N ARG A 73 6.30 -5.29 -6.87
CA ARG A 73 6.06 -5.60 -8.29
C ARG A 73 5.46 -4.42 -9.04
N LEU A 74 4.50 -3.70 -8.46
CA LEU A 74 3.91 -2.51 -9.08
C LEU A 74 4.96 -1.42 -9.31
N ILE A 75 5.83 -1.19 -8.33
CA ILE A 75 6.91 -0.19 -8.45
C ILE A 75 7.91 -0.63 -9.51
N ASN A 76 8.38 -1.88 -9.48
CA ASN A 76 9.34 -2.39 -10.46
C ASN A 76 8.78 -2.40 -11.90
N SER A 77 7.48 -2.58 -12.07
CA SER A 77 6.81 -2.47 -13.38
C SER A 77 6.61 -1.03 -13.86
N ASN A 78 6.83 -0.03 -13.01
CA ASN A 78 6.65 1.39 -13.33
C ASN A 78 7.90 2.17 -12.91
N GLU A 79 8.98 1.98 -13.67
CA GLU A 79 10.30 2.58 -13.41
C GLU A 79 10.30 4.11 -13.46
N ASP A 80 9.26 4.71 -14.04
CA ASP A 80 9.05 6.16 -14.08
C ASP A 80 8.61 6.76 -12.73
N LEU A 81 8.15 5.94 -11.77
CA LEU A 81 7.74 6.39 -10.44
C LEU A 81 8.93 6.68 -9.50
N GLN A 82 9.62 7.80 -9.71
CA GLN A 82 10.91 8.10 -9.06
C GLN A 82 10.81 9.00 -7.83
N THR A 83 9.74 9.77 -7.68
CA THR A 83 9.61 10.76 -6.61
C THR A 83 8.69 10.25 -5.52
N PHE A 84 9.21 10.15 -4.30
CA PHE A 84 8.47 9.72 -3.12
C PHE A 84 8.04 10.92 -2.28
N ILE A 85 6.75 11.03 -2.03
CA ILE A 85 6.11 12.13 -1.33
C ILE A 85 5.40 11.56 -0.11
N THR A 86 5.63 12.15 1.04
CA THR A 86 4.83 11.91 2.24
C THR A 86 3.92 13.10 2.46
N LEU A 87 2.60 12.88 2.40
CA LEU A 87 1.58 13.87 2.70
C LEU A 87 1.04 13.63 4.10
N THR A 88 1.13 14.63 4.96
CA THR A 88 0.66 14.57 6.34
C THR A 88 -0.44 15.58 6.53
N PHE A 89 -1.59 15.17 7.09
CA PHE A 89 -2.64 16.11 7.45
C PHE A 89 -2.16 17.03 8.59
N LYS A 90 -2.67 18.24 8.73
CA LYS A 90 -2.49 19.04 9.95
C LYS A 90 -3.50 18.59 11.00
N GLU A 91 -4.74 18.45 10.58
CA GLU A 91 -5.86 17.97 11.39
C GLU A 91 -5.81 16.46 11.61
N ASN A 92 -6.45 16.00 12.68
CA ASN A 92 -6.50 14.59 13.05
C ASN A 92 -7.62 13.84 12.31
N ILE A 93 -7.45 13.63 11.01
CA ILE A 93 -8.44 12.91 10.20
C ILE A 93 -8.30 11.41 10.42
N THR A 94 -9.30 10.82 11.09
CA THR A 94 -9.34 9.39 11.46
C THR A 94 -10.28 8.57 10.57
N ASP A 95 -11.17 9.21 9.78
CA ASP A 95 -11.99 8.52 8.79
C ASP A 95 -11.23 8.40 7.46
N LEU A 96 -11.00 7.15 7.03
CA LEU A 96 -10.35 6.83 5.77
C LEU A 96 -11.13 7.33 4.56
N ARG A 97 -12.47 7.38 4.63
CA ARG A 97 -13.30 7.86 3.51
C ARG A 97 -13.10 9.35 3.32
N GLU A 98 -13.07 10.11 4.41
CA GLU A 98 -12.79 11.53 4.39
C GLU A 98 -11.37 11.82 3.90
N ALA A 99 -10.37 11.15 4.47
CA ALA A 99 -8.97 11.26 4.04
C ALA A 99 -8.83 11.00 2.53
N ASN A 100 -9.50 9.96 2.00
CA ASN A 100 -9.47 9.64 0.57
C ASN A 100 -10.17 10.67 -0.31
N LYS A 101 -11.25 11.32 0.17
CA LYS A 101 -11.89 12.42 -0.56
C LYS A 101 -10.94 13.60 -0.71
N ILE A 102 -10.23 13.96 0.36
CA ILE A 102 -9.27 15.06 0.36
C ILE A 102 -8.06 14.70 -0.52
N PHE A 103 -7.53 13.49 -0.38
CA PHE A 103 -6.45 12.99 -1.22
C PHE A 103 -6.83 12.98 -2.71
N LYS A 104 -8.06 12.60 -3.05
CA LYS A 104 -8.56 12.66 -4.43
C LYS A 104 -8.54 14.09 -4.97
N LYS A 105 -8.96 15.08 -4.18
CA LYS A 105 -8.89 16.50 -4.58
C LYS A 105 -7.44 16.94 -4.82
N PHE A 106 -6.50 16.51 -3.98
CA PHE A 106 -5.08 16.75 -4.19
C PHE A 106 -4.57 16.18 -5.53
N ILE A 107 -4.87 14.92 -5.83
CA ILE A 107 -4.48 14.29 -7.11
C ILE A 107 -5.10 15.03 -8.29
N LEU A 108 -6.37 15.46 -8.19
CA LEU A 108 -7.01 16.26 -9.23
C LEU A 108 -6.27 17.58 -9.46
N ARG A 109 -5.94 18.32 -8.38
CA ARG A 109 -5.14 19.57 -8.47
C ARG A 109 -3.77 19.32 -9.10
N LEU A 110 -3.07 18.27 -8.67
CA LEU A 110 -1.76 17.92 -9.21
C LEU A 110 -1.81 17.57 -10.70
N LYS A 111 -2.90 16.92 -11.16
CA LYS A 111 -3.11 16.54 -12.56
C LYS A 111 -3.34 17.74 -13.48
N TYR A 112 -3.84 18.88 -12.98
CA TYR A 112 -3.93 20.10 -13.80
C TYR A 112 -2.56 20.56 -14.28
N SER A 113 -1.54 20.46 -13.42
CA SER A 113 -0.15 20.81 -13.79
C SER A 113 0.61 19.66 -14.46
N HIS A 114 0.19 18.41 -14.26
CA HIS A 114 0.85 17.20 -14.79
C HIS A 114 -0.17 16.25 -15.44
N LYS A 115 -0.49 16.48 -16.72
CA LYS A 115 -1.55 15.74 -17.44
C LYS A 115 -1.35 14.22 -17.47
N ASN A 116 -0.10 13.77 -17.55
CA ASN A 116 0.30 12.36 -17.62
C ASN A 116 0.73 11.77 -16.26
N LEU A 117 0.19 12.31 -15.16
CA LEU A 117 0.49 11.86 -13.81
C LEU A 117 0.12 10.37 -13.62
N LYS A 118 1.13 9.56 -13.33
CA LYS A 118 1.00 8.23 -12.75
C LYS A 118 1.41 8.32 -11.28
N TYR A 119 0.71 7.57 -10.44
CA TYR A 119 1.04 7.52 -9.02
C TYR A 119 0.67 6.19 -8.39
N LEU A 120 1.38 5.86 -7.31
CA LEU A 120 1.03 4.79 -6.38
C LEU A 120 0.92 5.41 -4.98
N ALA A 121 -0.25 5.31 -4.36
CA ALA A 121 -0.49 5.87 -3.04
C ALA A 121 -0.86 4.79 -2.02
N VAL A 122 -0.29 4.87 -0.82
CA VAL A 122 -0.63 4.01 0.31
C VAL A 122 -0.97 4.87 1.54
N PRO A 123 -2.21 4.80 2.05
CA PRO A 123 -2.56 5.41 3.32
C PRO A 123 -2.00 4.58 4.49
N GLU A 124 -1.49 5.25 5.50
CA GLU A 124 -0.99 4.65 6.74
C GLU A 124 -1.42 5.53 7.94
N PHE A 125 -1.49 4.95 9.14
CA PHE A 125 -1.73 5.70 10.36
C PHE A 125 -0.44 6.36 10.88
N GLN A 126 -0.52 7.64 11.18
CA GLN A 126 0.49 8.35 11.95
C GLN A 126 0.36 7.97 13.44
N GLN A 127 1.41 8.18 14.24
CA GLN A 127 1.40 7.85 15.69
C GLN A 127 0.24 8.50 16.47
N ARG A 128 -0.22 9.68 16.03
CA ARG A 128 -1.36 10.39 16.62
C ARG A 128 -2.75 9.90 16.17
N GLY A 129 -2.82 8.87 15.32
CA GLY A 129 -4.08 8.32 14.79
C GLY A 129 -4.59 8.95 13.49
N ALA A 130 -4.04 10.10 13.07
CA ALA A 130 -4.35 10.71 11.77
C ALA A 130 -3.81 9.87 10.63
N PHE A 131 -4.47 9.89 9.46
CA PHE A 131 -3.88 9.32 8.25
C PHE A 131 -2.67 10.12 7.75
N HIS A 132 -1.74 9.45 7.09
CA HIS A 132 -0.78 10.06 6.16
C HIS A 132 -0.74 9.24 4.87
N TYR A 133 -0.30 9.85 3.78
CA TYR A 133 -0.18 9.18 2.49
C TYR A 133 1.28 9.12 2.07
N HIS A 134 1.73 7.91 1.75
CA HIS A 134 2.96 7.70 1.00
C HIS A 134 2.62 7.59 -0.47
N VAL A 135 3.19 8.48 -1.29
CA VAL A 135 2.84 8.60 -2.70
C VAL A 135 4.11 8.54 -3.53
N LEU A 136 4.19 7.59 -4.47
CA LEU A 136 5.16 7.62 -5.55
C LEU A 136 4.54 8.25 -6.78
N VAL A 137 5.25 9.14 -7.46
CA VAL A 137 4.78 9.81 -8.68
C VAL A 137 5.85 9.81 -9.78
N ASN A 138 5.42 9.92 -11.03
CA ASN A 138 6.30 10.02 -12.21
C ASN A 138 6.68 11.47 -12.55
N ILE A 139 6.98 12.28 -11.53
CA ILE A 139 7.41 13.67 -11.69
C ILE A 139 8.87 13.78 -11.25
N GLU A 140 9.78 14.18 -12.14
CA GLU A 140 11.22 14.25 -11.85
C GLU A 140 11.58 15.37 -10.86
N TYR A 141 10.96 16.54 -11.05
CA TYR A 141 11.17 17.71 -10.20
C TYR A 141 9.85 18.27 -9.71
N LEU A 142 9.73 18.37 -8.39
CA LEU A 142 8.57 18.93 -7.74
C LEU A 142 9.06 19.86 -6.64
N ASP A 143 8.70 21.13 -6.77
CA ASP A 143 9.03 22.13 -5.78
C ASP A 143 8.19 21.92 -4.51
N ASN A 144 8.85 21.90 -3.35
CA ASN A 144 8.17 21.60 -2.09
C ASN A 144 7.16 22.68 -1.69
N SER A 145 7.43 23.94 -1.98
CA SER A 145 6.49 25.05 -1.71
C SER A 145 5.26 24.91 -2.59
N LYS A 146 5.44 24.75 -3.90
CA LYS A 146 4.32 24.55 -4.83
C LYS A 146 3.49 23.32 -4.47
N LEU A 147 4.14 22.24 -4.03
CA LEU A 147 3.44 21.03 -3.64
C LEU A 147 2.64 21.22 -2.33
N ALA A 148 3.18 21.96 -1.36
CA ALA A 148 2.46 22.34 -0.16
C ALA A 148 1.24 23.22 -0.50
N ASP A 149 1.38 24.16 -1.44
CA ASP A 149 0.29 25.01 -1.93
C ASP A 149 -0.81 24.22 -2.66
N ILE A 150 -0.44 23.12 -3.33
CA ILE A 150 -1.40 22.18 -3.93
C ILE A 150 -2.04 21.29 -2.85
N TRP A 151 -1.28 20.91 -1.81
CA TRP A 151 -1.78 20.05 -0.74
C TRP A 151 -2.82 20.75 0.14
N GLN A 152 -2.49 21.93 0.68
CA GLN A 152 -3.36 22.80 1.50
C GLN A 152 -3.89 22.19 2.81
N GLN A 153 -3.44 20.99 3.17
CA GLN A 153 -4.06 20.19 4.24
C GLN A 153 -3.06 19.81 5.32
N GLY A 154 -1.83 20.31 5.26
CA GLY A 154 -0.78 20.08 6.24
C GLY A 154 0.61 20.09 5.61
N PHE A 155 1.43 19.12 5.96
CA PHE A 155 2.85 19.09 5.62
C PHE A 155 3.14 18.13 4.48
N VAL A 156 4.15 18.48 3.70
CA VAL A 156 4.64 17.71 2.57
C VAL A 156 6.13 17.49 2.76
N MET A 157 6.58 16.26 2.54
CA MET A 157 7.99 15.90 2.51
C MET A 157 8.29 15.17 1.21
N ILE A 158 9.27 15.67 0.46
CA ILE A 158 9.71 15.06 -0.80
C ILE A 158 11.04 14.36 -0.56
N ASN A 159 11.06 13.06 -0.81
CA ASN A 159 12.28 12.27 -0.86
C ASN A 159 12.52 11.84 -2.30
N LYS A 160 13.60 12.33 -2.90
CA LYS A 160 14.06 11.82 -4.19
C LYS A 160 14.62 10.44 -3.98
N VAL A 161 14.00 9.43 -4.58
CA VAL A 161 14.56 8.10 -4.54
C VAL A 161 15.49 7.98 -5.75
N LYS A 162 16.77 8.32 -5.54
CA LYS A 162 17.82 8.05 -6.54
C LYS A 162 17.74 6.57 -6.93
N HIS A 163 18.15 6.23 -8.15
CA HIS A 163 18.18 4.87 -8.71
C HIS A 163 18.80 3.85 -7.74
N ILE A 164 17.99 3.33 -6.82
CA ILE A 164 18.31 2.17 -6.01
C ILE A 164 17.85 1.01 -6.88
N ASN A 165 18.73 0.02 -7.12
CA ASN A 165 18.42 -1.24 -7.82
C ASN A 165 17.22 -2.02 -7.24
N ASN A 166 16.56 -1.47 -6.21
CA ASN A 166 15.49 -2.08 -5.47
C ASN A 166 14.53 -1.07 -4.82
N LEU A 167 14.14 -0.04 -5.57
CA LEU A 167 13.15 0.98 -5.16
C LEU A 167 11.89 0.32 -4.54
N GLY A 168 11.40 -0.75 -5.17
CA GLY A 168 10.24 -1.49 -4.69
C GLY A 168 10.43 -2.15 -3.32
N LEU A 169 11.63 -2.63 -2.99
CA LEU A 169 11.92 -3.15 -1.64
C LEU A 169 12.15 -2.02 -0.63
N TYR A 170 12.81 -0.94 -1.02
CA TYR A 170 13.00 0.22 -0.15
C TYR A 170 11.66 0.84 0.28
N VAL A 171 10.80 1.14 -0.69
CA VAL A 171 9.49 1.77 -0.43
C VAL A 171 8.54 0.80 0.27
N SER A 172 8.51 -0.49 -0.11
CA SER A 172 7.68 -1.46 0.61
C SER A 172 8.14 -1.67 2.06
N LYS A 173 9.44 -1.60 2.35
CA LYS A 173 9.94 -1.61 3.73
C LYS A 173 9.49 -0.37 4.49
N TYR A 174 9.55 0.81 3.85
CA TYR A 174 9.13 2.07 4.47
C TYR A 174 7.64 2.08 4.80
N ILE A 175 6.80 1.72 3.83
CA ILE A 175 5.34 1.67 3.95
C ILE A 175 4.91 0.59 4.94
N CYS A 176 5.53 -0.60 4.90
CA CYS A 176 5.09 -1.72 5.72
C CYS A 176 5.82 -1.82 7.07
N LYS A 177 6.59 -0.80 7.49
CA LYS A 177 7.32 -0.81 8.77
C LYS A 177 6.39 -0.67 9.97
N LYS A 178 5.30 0.08 9.85
CA LYS A 178 4.37 0.36 10.96
C LYS A 178 3.13 -0.53 11.03
N PHE A 179 3.11 -1.60 10.23
CA PHE A 179 2.06 -2.62 10.32
C PHE A 179 2.48 -3.82 11.20
N VAL A 180 3.69 -3.77 11.75
CA VAL A 180 4.22 -4.74 12.73
C VAL A 180 4.07 -4.13 14.12
#